data_AF-A0A2V2FXZ0-F1
#
_entry.id   AF-A0A2V2FXZ0-F1
#
_cell.length_a   1.000
_cell.length_b   1.000
_cell.length_c   1.000
_cell.angle_alpha   90.00
_cell.angle_beta   90.00
_cell.angle_gamma   90.00
#
_symmetry.space_group_name_H-M   'P 1'
#
loop_
_entity.id
_entity.type
_entity.pdbx_description
1 polymer ?
#
loop_
_entity_poly.entity_id
_entity_poly.type
_entity_poly.pdbx_seq_one_letter_code
_entity_poly.pdbx_strand_id
1 'polypeptide(L)' 'MSYVTEWVKNIFIIVVAVSFIEVLLPAGNMAKYVKYIFSLIILASILAPLAKLVA' A
#
# COMPACT_ATOMS: atom_id res chain seq x y z
N MET A 1 -8.59 20.58 1.74
CA MET A 1 -8.77 19.84 0.46
C MET A 1 -7.45 19.31 -0.14
N SER A 2 -6.28 19.82 0.23
CA SER A 2 -4.99 19.30 -0.28
C SER A 2 -4.59 17.96 0.34
N TYR A 3 -4.61 17.85 1.68
CA TYR A 3 -4.05 16.69 2.38
C TYR A 3 -4.74 15.35 2.04
N VAL A 4 -6.07 15.30 2.10
CA VAL A 4 -6.83 14.06 1.78
C VAL A 4 -6.61 13.67 0.31
N THR A 5 -6.64 14.64 -0.61
CA THR A 5 -6.41 14.39 -2.04
C THR A 5 -5.01 13.86 -2.30
N GLU A 6 -4.00 14.45 -1.67
CA GLU A 6 -2.60 14.02 -1.79
C GLU A 6 -2.38 12.64 -1.17
N TRP A 7 -2.98 12.38 -0.01
CA TRP A 7 -2.93 11.07 0.65
C TRP A 7 -3.55 9.97 -0.22
N VAL A 8 -4.74 10.20 -0.79
CA VAL A 8 -5.38 9.26 -1.71
C VAL A 8 -4.54 9.05 -2.96
N LYS A 9 -3.95 10.12 -3.53
CA LYS A 9 -3.05 10.02 -4.68
C LYS A 9 -1.81 9.16 -4.36
N ASN A 10 -1.24 9.31 -3.16
CA ASN A 10 -0.10 8.51 -2.73
C ASN A 10 -0.47 7.03 -2.57
N ILE A 11 -1.63 6.72 -1.98
CA ILE A 11 -2.13 5.33 -1.91
C ILE A 11 -2.32 4.76 -3.32
N PHE A 12 -2.92 5.53 -4.23
CA PHE A 12 -3.11 5.11 -5.61
C PHE A 12 -1.79 4.74 -6.29
N ILE A 13 -0.75 5.58 -6.14
CA ILE A 13 0.58 5.31 -6.69
C ILE A 13 1.17 4.02 -6.09
N ILE A 14 1.05 3.81 -4.78
CA ILE A 14 1.54 2.59 -4.11
C ILE A 14 0.82 1.35 -4.66
N VAL A 15 -0.50 1.38 -4.77
CA VAL A 15 -1.29 0.25 -5.27
C VAL A 15 -0.91 -0.09 -6.71
N VAL A 16 -0.76 0.92 -7.56
CA VAL A 16 -0.31 0.73 -8.95
C VAL A 16 1.09 0.11 -8.98
N ALA A 17 2.04 0.62 -8.19
CA ALA A 17 3.39 0.07 -8.13
C ALA A 17 3.40 -1.39 -7.66
N VAL A 18 2.64 -1.72 -6.61
CA VAL A 18 2.48 -3.08 -6.11
C VAL A 18 1.91 -4.00 -7.19
N SER A 19 0.92 -3.55 -7.96
CA SER A 19 0.34 -4.37 -9.02
C SER A 19 1.36 -4.80 -10.09
N PHE A 20 2.31 -3.92 -10.44
CA PHE A 20 3.42 -4.29 -11.33
C PHE A 20 4.36 -5.31 -10.69
N ILE A 21 4.68 -5.15 -9.41
CA ILE A 21 5.54 -6.11 -8.69
C ILE A 21 4.86 -7.48 -8.60
N GLU A 22 3.54 -7.53 -8.40
CA GLU A 22 2.79 -8.79 -8.39
C GLU A 22 2.85 -9.56 -9.70
N VAL A 23 2.88 -8.86 -10.84
CA VAL A 23 3.05 -9.46 -12.17
C VAL A 23 4.48 -10.01 -12.37
N LEU A 24 5.47 -9.32 -11.81
CA LEU A 24 6.88 -9.73 -11.90
C LEU A 24 7.26 -10.84 -10.92
N LEU A 25 6.48 -11.02 -9.85
CA LEU A 25 6.76 -12.01 -8.80
C LEU A 25 6.62 -13.45 -9.35
N PRO A 26 7.69 -14.27 -9.28
CA PRO A 26 7.62 -15.65 -9.73
C PRO A 26 6.70 -16.48 -8.83
N ALA A 27 6.01 -17.46 -9.41
CA ALA A 27 5.15 -18.37 -8.67
C ALA A 27 5.96 -19.15 -7.62
N GLY A 28 5.52 -19.13 -6.37
CA GLY A 28 6.18 -19.85 -5.29
C GLY A 28 5.71 -19.43 -3.90
N ASN A 29 6.25 -20.09 -2.87
CA ASN A 29 5.90 -19.80 -1.47
C ASN A 29 6.27 -18.37 -1.08
N MET A 30 7.39 -17.83 -1.61
CA MET A 30 7.81 -16.45 -1.35
C MET A 30 6.83 -15.40 -1.88
N ALA A 31 6.14 -15.65 -3.00
CA ALA A 31 5.17 -14.71 -3.55
C ALA A 31 4.01 -14.43 -2.58
N LYS A 32 3.58 -15.44 -1.79
CA LYS A 32 2.51 -15.28 -0.79
C LYS A 32 2.94 -14.32 0.33
N TYR A 33 4.17 -14.47 0.83
CA TYR A 33 4.70 -13.61 1.89
C TYR A 33 4.91 -12.17 1.39
N VAL A 34 5.43 -12.00 0.18
CA VAL A 34 5.63 -10.67 -0.40
C VAL A 34 4.29 -9.95 -0.64
N LYS A 35 3.28 -10.64 -1.16
CA LYS A 35 1.91 -10.10 -1.29
C LYS A 35 1.31 -9.69 0.06
N TYR A 36 1.52 -10.50 1.09
CA TYR A 36 1.07 -10.16 2.45
C TYR A 36 1.73 -8.88 2.96
N ILE A 37 3.05 -8.71 2.75
CA ILE A 37 3.77 -7.49 3.14
C ILE A 37 3.21 -6.27 2.40
N PHE A 38 2.98 -6.35 1.09
CA PHE A 38 2.39 -5.23 0.34
C PHE A 38 1.00 -4.86 0.82
N SER A 39 0.16 -5.84 1.14
CA SER A 39 -1.16 -5.60 1.76
C SER A 39 -1.04 -4.85 3.09
N LEU A 40 -0.07 -5.20 3.93
CA LEU A 40 0.20 -4.48 5.18
C LEU A 40 0.67 -3.04 4.94
N ILE A 41 1.51 -2.80 3.93
CA ILE A 41 1.97 -1.45 3.56
C ILE A 41 0.80 -0.59 3.10
N ILE A 42 -0.09 -1.13 2.27
CA ILE A 42 -1.30 -0.43 1.82
C ILE A 42 -2.20 -0.12 3.02
N LEU A 43 -2.43 -1.10 3.90
CA LEU A 43 -3.22 -0.91 5.11
C LEU A 43 -2.64 0.17 6.02
N ALA A 44 -1.33 0.12 6.31
CA ALA A 44 -0.65 1.14 7.10
C ALA A 44 -0.77 2.54 6.46
N SER A 45 -0.66 2.62 5.14
CA SER A 45 -0.84 3.86 4.38
C SER A 45 -2.27 4.40 4.49
N ILE A 46 -3.28 3.52 4.51
CA ILE A 46 -4.68 3.89 4.74
C ILE A 46 -4.91 4.37 6.18
N LEU A 47 -4.24 3.76 7.17
CA LEU A 47 -4.41 4.11 8.58
C LEU A 47 -3.62 5.38 8.99
N ALA A 48 -2.66 5.84 8.19
CA ALA A 48 -1.84 7.02 8.46
C ALA A 48 -2.62 8.29 8.91
N PRO A 49 -3.72 8.71 8.28
CA PRO A 49 -4.50 9.86 8.76
C PRO A 49 -5.16 9.62 10.12
N LEU A 50 -5.50 8.37 10.48
CA LEU A 50 -6.06 8.05 11.79
C LEU A 50 -5.01 8.20 12.90
N ALA A 51 -3.75 7.88 12.60
CA ALA A 51 -2.66 8.11 13.55
C ALA A 51 -2.52 9.60 13.92
N LYS A 52 -2.85 10.52 13.01
CA LYS A 52 -2.88 11.98 13.30
C LYS A 52 -4.07 12.43 14.16
N LEU A 53 -5.09 11.58 14.34
CA LEU A 53 -6.25 11.88 15.19
C LEU A 53 -6.04 11.44 16.64
N VAL A 54 -5.17 10.46 16.85
CA VAL A 54 -4.85 9.89 18.17
C VAL A 54 -3.59 10.52 18.77
N ALA A 55 -2.71 11.07 17.94
CA ALA A 55 -1.46 11.73 18.33
C ALA A 55 -1.59 13.25 18.47
#